data_AF-N6USY4-F1
#
_entry.id   AF-N6USY4-F1
#
_cell.length_a   1.000
_cell.length_b   1.000
_cell.length_c   1.000
_cell.angle_alpha   90.00
_cell.angle_beta   90.00
_cell.angle_gamma   90.00
#
_symmetry.space_group_name_H-M   'P 1'
#
loop_
_entity.id
_entity.type
_entity.pdbx_description
1 polymer ?
#
loop_
_entity_poly.entity_id
_entity_poly.type
_entity_poly.pdbx_seq_one_letter_code
_entity_poly.pdbx_strand_id
1 'polypeptide(L)'
;MQEPFWLVEFSSESDAKLLTSRSVSLRKCLELWGHEKSIDLLHSTVRGKSGSFAAYFEPSKSFKIEVETVGRHFTQQEKVAKLEAFDYLPIRGPVKLKDPDVCLQYIEFYGTRTVNIPTTPYEVFFGRNVASGLRQLLKKLSLKTRKFIGNTSMDPQLSLLMANQAQVNSGSIILDPFVGSGSLLVAAAEFGGYVFGSDIDYLMLHGKTKPTRIKQQKRAKDESIKANMKQYNLGHKYID
;
A
#
# COMPACT_ATOMS: atom_id res chain seq x y z
N MET A 1 16.16 -6.05 -16.14
CA MET A 1 15.55 -4.86 -15.51
C MET A 1 14.11 -5.24 -15.26
N GLN A 2 13.64 -5.21 -14.01
CA GLN A 2 12.25 -5.52 -13.71
C GLN A 2 11.52 -4.19 -13.53
N GLU A 3 10.60 -3.90 -14.45
CA GLU A 3 9.77 -2.70 -14.40
C GLU A 3 8.83 -2.79 -13.18
N PRO A 4 8.66 -1.72 -12.40
CA PRO A 4 7.85 -1.73 -11.18
C PRO A 4 6.35 -1.52 -11.44
N PHE A 5 5.91 -1.65 -12.69
CA PHE A 5 4.54 -1.46 -13.13
C PHE A 5 4.12 -2.59 -14.06
N TRP A 6 2.80 -2.76 -14.19
CA TRP A 6 2.18 -3.75 -15.06
C TRP A 6 1.02 -3.08 -15.77
N LEU A 7 0.98 -3.21 -17.11
CA LEU A 7 -0.17 -2.82 -17.91
C LEU A 7 -1.10 -4.01 -18.01
N VAL A 8 -2.35 -3.81 -17.62
CA VAL A 8 -3.36 -4.85 -17.57
C VAL A 8 -4.69 -4.28 -18.03
N GLU A 9 -5.50 -5.13 -18.66
CA GLU A 9 -6.87 -4.80 -19.04
C GLU A 9 -7.83 -5.46 -18.06
N PHE A 10 -8.81 -4.69 -17.58
CA PHE A 10 -9.90 -5.18 -16.74
C PHE A 10 -11.22 -5.00 -17.47
N SER A 11 -12.15 -5.93 -17.27
CA SER A 11 -13.52 -5.82 -17.77
C SER A 11 -14.30 -4.68 -17.13
N SER A 12 -13.94 -4.31 -15.89
CA SER A 12 -14.61 -3.26 -15.13
C SER A 12 -13.71 -2.60 -14.07
N GLU A 13 -14.06 -1.39 -13.63
CA GLU A 13 -13.41 -0.72 -12.49
C GLU A 13 -13.57 -1.52 -11.18
N SER A 14 -14.70 -2.23 -11.02
CA SER A 14 -14.95 -3.10 -9.87
C SER A 14 -13.94 -4.25 -9.76
N ASP A 15 -13.51 -4.83 -10.88
CA ASP A 15 -12.53 -5.93 -10.87
C ASP A 15 -11.15 -5.43 -10.43
N ALA A 16 -10.75 -4.25 -10.90
CA ALA A 16 -9.52 -3.59 -10.45
C ALA A 16 -9.57 -3.30 -8.94
N LYS A 17 -10.71 -2.79 -8.43
CA LYS A 17 -10.94 -2.58 -6.99
C LYS A 17 -10.91 -3.89 -6.20
N LEU A 18 -11.48 -4.96 -6.73
CA LEU A 18 -11.49 -6.27 -6.09
C LEU A 18 -10.06 -6.83 -5.95
N LEU A 19 -9.27 -6.81 -7.02
CA LEU A 19 -7.87 -7.24 -6.99
C LEU A 19 -7.04 -6.40 -5.99
N THR A 20 -7.18 -5.08 -6.06
CA THR A 20 -6.41 -4.16 -5.21
C THR A 20 -6.79 -4.27 -3.73
N SER A 21 -8.05 -4.61 -3.41
CA SER A 21 -8.56 -4.70 -2.04
C SER A 21 -7.79 -5.67 -1.13
N ARG A 22 -7.09 -6.64 -1.72
CA ARG A 22 -6.22 -7.59 -0.99
C ARG A 22 -4.74 -7.49 -1.34
N SER A 23 -4.38 -6.61 -2.27
CA SER A 23 -3.01 -6.52 -2.78
C SER A 23 -2.09 -5.81 -1.79
N VAL A 24 -1.20 -6.57 -1.13
CA VAL A 24 -0.27 -6.03 -0.11
C VAL A 24 0.92 -5.30 -0.74
N SER A 25 1.43 -5.81 -1.86
CA SER A 25 2.64 -5.28 -2.52
C SER A 25 2.33 -4.17 -3.54
N LEU A 26 1.09 -4.09 -4.00
CA LEU A 26 0.64 -3.05 -4.93
C LEU A 26 0.57 -1.69 -4.24
N ARG A 27 1.07 -0.64 -4.90
CA ARG A 27 0.93 0.73 -4.40
C ARG A 27 -0.39 1.35 -4.85
N LYS A 28 -0.59 1.44 -6.16
CA LYS A 28 -1.72 2.12 -6.80
C LYS A 28 -2.15 1.36 -8.04
N CYS A 29 -3.42 1.46 -8.39
CA CYS A 29 -3.99 1.02 -9.65
C CYS A 29 -4.61 2.23 -10.33
N LEU A 30 -4.15 2.52 -11.55
CA LEU A 30 -4.54 3.69 -12.30
C LEU A 30 -5.41 3.27 -13.48
N GLU A 31 -6.49 4.00 -13.72
CA GLU A 31 -7.11 4.08 -15.04
C GLU A 31 -6.18 4.89 -15.92
N LEU A 32 -5.53 4.21 -16.88
CA LEU A 32 -4.48 4.79 -17.69
C LEU A 32 -5.07 5.65 -18.82
N TRP A 33 -4.75 6.94 -18.82
CA TRP A 33 -5.20 7.87 -19.87
C TRP A 33 -4.11 8.10 -20.91
N GLY A 34 -2.84 8.10 -20.49
CA GLY A 34 -1.68 8.16 -21.36
C GLY A 34 -0.50 7.40 -20.80
N HIS A 35 0.27 6.78 -21.69
CA HIS A 35 1.54 6.12 -21.42
C HIS A 35 2.43 6.29 -22.65
N GLU A 36 3.57 6.95 -22.48
CA GLU A 36 4.44 7.31 -23.60
C GLU A 36 5.92 7.29 -23.20
N LYS A 37 6.81 7.35 -24.20
CA LYS A 37 8.27 7.44 -23.99
C LYS A 37 8.81 8.86 -23.83
N SER A 38 7.96 9.87 -24.00
CA SER A 38 8.33 11.27 -23.79
C SER A 38 7.16 12.07 -23.22
N ILE A 39 7.52 13.14 -22.52
CA ILE A 39 6.57 14.05 -21.88
C ILE A 39 5.68 14.72 -22.94
N ASP A 40 6.25 15.18 -24.05
CA ASP A 40 5.50 15.86 -25.11
C ASP A 40 4.47 14.94 -25.80
N LEU A 41 4.85 13.68 -26.04
CA LEU A 41 3.92 12.68 -26.58
C LEU A 41 2.80 12.42 -25.59
N LEU A 42 3.11 12.32 -24.29
CA LEU A 42 2.09 12.11 -23.27
C LEU A 42 1.07 13.25 -23.25
N HIS A 43 1.52 14.50 -23.26
CA HIS A 43 0.61 15.65 -23.30
C HIS A 43 -0.25 15.64 -24.57
N SER A 44 0.30 15.23 -25.71
CA SER A 44 -0.44 15.08 -26.96
C SER A 44 -1.52 13.99 -26.86
N THR A 45 -1.17 12.82 -26.33
CA THR A 45 -2.08 11.68 -26.11
C THR A 45 -3.21 12.02 -25.13
N VAL A 46 -2.89 12.66 -24.00
CA VAL A 46 -3.88 13.07 -22.99
C VAL A 46 -4.82 14.14 -23.55
N ARG A 47 -4.30 15.13 -24.29
CA ARG A 47 -5.12 16.17 -24.93
C ARG A 47 -6.12 15.57 -25.91
N GLY A 48 -5.69 14.62 -26.74
CA GLY A 48 -6.54 13.92 -27.71
C GLY A 48 -7.68 13.09 -27.08
N LYS A 49 -7.52 12.68 -25.81
CA LYS A 49 -8.52 11.90 -25.06
C LYS A 49 -9.33 12.70 -24.04
N SER A 50 -9.13 14.02 -23.97
CA SER A 50 -9.72 14.89 -22.95
C SER A 50 -11.26 14.78 -22.84
N GLY A 51 -11.95 14.52 -23.95
CA GLY A 51 -13.40 14.28 -23.95
C GLY A 51 -13.82 13.02 -23.19
N SER A 52 -13.02 11.94 -23.22
CA SER A 52 -13.37 10.64 -22.65
C SER A 52 -13.41 10.63 -21.12
N PHE A 53 -12.77 11.59 -20.47
CA PHE A 53 -12.70 11.69 -19.01
C PHE A 53 -13.16 13.06 -18.47
N ALA A 54 -13.84 13.86 -19.30
CA ALA A 54 -14.36 15.18 -18.92
C ALA A 54 -15.32 15.14 -17.72
N ALA A 55 -16.04 14.03 -17.55
CA ALA A 55 -16.96 13.82 -16.41
C ALA A 55 -16.25 13.83 -15.03
N TYR A 56 -14.93 13.61 -14.97
CA TYR A 56 -14.16 13.72 -13.72
C TYR A 56 -13.81 15.16 -13.35
N PHE A 57 -14.09 16.13 -14.22
CA PHE A 57 -13.71 17.53 -14.07
C PHE A 57 -14.90 18.48 -13.89
N GLU A 58 -16.07 17.95 -13.54
CA GLU A 58 -17.27 18.73 -13.24
C GLU A 58 -17.03 19.75 -12.10
N PRO A 59 -17.72 20.91 -12.10
CA PRO A 59 -17.53 21.94 -11.06
C PRO A 59 -17.75 21.44 -9.62
N SER A 60 -18.57 20.40 -9.44
CA SER A 60 -18.87 19.79 -8.14
C SER A 60 -17.76 18.87 -7.63
N LYS A 61 -16.83 18.41 -8.49
CA LYS A 61 -15.81 17.43 -8.13
C LYS A 61 -14.50 18.12 -7.79
N SER A 62 -14.06 17.95 -6.55
CA SER A 62 -12.73 18.37 -6.13
C SER A 62 -11.66 17.43 -6.67
N PHE A 63 -10.47 17.96 -6.97
CA PHE A 63 -9.38 17.15 -7.53
C PHE A 63 -8.02 17.46 -6.92
N LYS A 64 -7.09 16.52 -7.12
CA LYS A 64 -5.65 16.76 -7.02
C LYS A 64 -4.91 16.00 -8.10
N ILE A 65 -3.72 16.48 -8.45
CA ILE A 65 -2.77 15.76 -9.28
C ILE A 65 -1.52 15.47 -8.43
N GLU A 66 -1.13 14.21 -8.33
CA GLU A 66 0.07 13.79 -7.63
C GLU A 66 1.21 13.49 -8.62
N VAL A 67 2.33 14.19 -8.46
CA VAL A 67 3.55 13.95 -9.23
C VAL A 67 4.43 12.95 -8.48
N GLU A 68 4.65 11.79 -9.09
CA GLU A 68 5.53 10.74 -8.62
C GLU A 68 6.67 10.48 -9.61
N THR A 69 7.78 9.95 -9.09
CA THR A 69 8.93 9.54 -9.88
C THR A 69 9.51 8.26 -9.32
N VAL A 70 10.08 7.47 -10.22
CA VAL A 70 10.77 6.23 -9.90
C VAL A 70 12.17 6.30 -10.52
N GLY A 71 13.20 6.06 -9.70
CA GLY A 71 14.60 6.13 -10.14
C GLY A 71 15.22 7.53 -10.02
N ARG A 72 14.46 8.54 -9.62
CA ARG A 72 14.94 9.91 -9.39
C ARG A 72 14.16 10.57 -8.23
N HIS A 73 14.67 11.67 -7.70
CA HIS A 73 13.93 12.57 -6.81
C HIS A 73 13.67 13.90 -7.52
N PHE A 74 12.44 14.42 -7.40
CA PHE A 74 12.10 15.77 -7.83
C PHE A 74 12.09 16.73 -6.66
N THR A 75 12.66 17.91 -6.90
CA THR A 75 12.46 19.11 -6.10
C THR A 75 10.99 19.56 -6.15
N GLN A 76 10.59 20.41 -5.19
CA GLN A 76 9.24 20.96 -5.19
C GLN A 76 8.97 21.82 -6.43
N GLN A 77 9.97 22.58 -6.90
CA GLN A 77 9.86 23.41 -8.10
C GLN A 77 9.63 22.56 -9.36
N GLU A 78 10.36 21.46 -9.53
CA GLU A 78 10.14 20.52 -10.65
C GLU A 78 8.73 19.92 -10.62
N LYS A 79 8.21 19.58 -9.42
CA LYS A 79 6.84 19.07 -9.31
C LYS A 79 5.81 20.12 -9.71
N VAL A 80 5.98 21.38 -9.30
CA VAL A 80 5.07 22.47 -9.67
C VAL A 80 5.09 22.70 -11.19
N ALA A 81 6.27 22.78 -11.81
CA ALA A 81 6.38 22.95 -13.25
C ALA A 81 5.70 21.81 -14.04
N LYS A 82 5.83 20.56 -13.56
CA LYS A 82 5.14 19.41 -14.16
C LYS A 82 3.62 19.50 -14.01
N LEU A 83 3.12 20.04 -12.91
CA LEU A 83 1.68 20.25 -12.71
C LEU A 83 1.13 21.36 -13.62
N GLU A 84 1.85 22.47 -13.74
CA GLU A 84 1.47 23.60 -14.60
C GLU A 84 1.40 23.20 -16.07
N ALA A 85 2.21 22.23 -16.51
CA ALA A 85 2.16 21.67 -17.86
C ALA A 85 0.83 20.93 -18.18
N PHE A 86 -0.04 20.67 -17.20
CA PHE A 86 -1.37 20.09 -17.39
C PHE A 86 -2.51 21.13 -17.42
N ASP A 87 -2.21 22.41 -17.65
CA ASP A 87 -3.16 23.52 -17.74
C ASP A 87 -4.30 23.32 -18.76
N TYR A 88 -4.07 22.48 -19.78
CA TYR A 88 -5.04 22.15 -20.82
C TYR A 88 -6.12 21.15 -20.38
N LEU A 89 -6.00 20.56 -19.19
CA LEU A 89 -7.05 19.69 -18.67
C LEU A 89 -8.33 20.54 -18.46
N PRO A 90 -9.51 20.02 -18.79
CA PRO A 90 -10.76 20.78 -18.75
C PRO A 90 -11.30 20.93 -17.31
N ILE A 91 -10.44 21.32 -16.36
CA ILE A 91 -10.73 21.29 -14.94
C ILE A 91 -11.64 22.46 -14.55
N ARG A 92 -12.82 22.16 -14.01
CA ARG A 92 -13.79 23.17 -13.55
C ARG A 92 -14.02 23.14 -12.04
N GLY A 93 -13.70 22.03 -11.39
CA GLY A 93 -13.85 21.86 -9.95
C GLY A 93 -12.66 22.37 -9.13
N PRO A 94 -12.81 22.48 -7.80
CA PRO A 94 -11.79 23.05 -6.93
C PRO A 94 -10.62 22.09 -6.66
N VAL A 95 -9.44 22.64 -6.43
CA VAL A 95 -8.28 21.86 -5.96
C VAL A 95 -8.46 21.53 -4.47
N LYS A 96 -8.34 20.25 -4.11
CA LYS A 96 -8.39 19.78 -2.71
C LYS A 96 -7.26 18.77 -2.45
N LEU A 97 -6.29 19.16 -1.64
CA LEU A 97 -5.09 18.34 -1.41
C LEU A 97 -5.34 17.13 -0.50
N LYS A 98 -6.30 17.24 0.42
CA LYS A 98 -6.68 16.20 1.38
C LYS A 98 -8.06 15.67 1.02
N ASP A 99 -8.13 14.38 0.73
CA ASP A 99 -9.38 13.67 0.42
C ASP A 99 -10.22 14.30 -0.72
N PRO A 100 -9.66 14.43 -1.94
CA PRO A 100 -10.41 14.89 -3.12
C PRO A 100 -11.32 13.81 -3.69
N ASP A 101 -12.32 14.23 -4.46
CA ASP A 101 -13.21 13.33 -5.20
C ASP A 101 -12.46 12.60 -6.33
N VAL A 102 -11.51 13.30 -6.96
CA VAL A 102 -10.70 12.76 -8.06
C VAL A 102 -9.21 12.93 -7.75
N CYS A 103 -8.48 11.81 -7.72
CA CYS A 103 -7.03 11.80 -7.59
C CYS A 103 -6.41 11.40 -8.92
N LEU A 104 -5.67 12.31 -9.55
CA LEU A 104 -4.90 12.04 -10.75
C LEU A 104 -3.44 11.79 -10.40
N GLN A 105 -2.78 11.01 -11.23
CA GLN A 105 -1.40 10.60 -11.03
C GLN A 105 -0.59 10.89 -12.29
N TYR A 106 0.51 11.61 -12.11
CA TYR A 106 1.56 11.74 -13.10
C TYR A 106 2.81 11.01 -12.61
N ILE A 107 3.36 10.09 -13.39
CA ILE A 107 4.52 9.28 -13.02
C ILE A 107 5.59 9.36 -14.09
N GLU A 108 6.84 9.59 -13.68
CA GLU A 108 8.02 9.46 -14.54
C GLU A 108 8.93 8.32 -14.08
N PHE A 109 9.25 7.39 -14.99
CA PHE A 109 10.14 6.26 -14.74
C PHE A 109 11.52 6.48 -15.36
N TYR A 110 12.54 6.57 -14.50
CA TYR A 110 13.95 6.75 -14.86
C TYR A 110 14.78 5.47 -14.73
N GLY A 111 14.13 4.32 -14.54
CA GLY A 111 14.79 3.04 -14.30
C GLY A 111 15.02 2.75 -12.81
N THR A 112 15.65 1.62 -12.52
CA THR A 112 15.94 1.17 -11.15
C THR A 112 17.41 1.36 -10.76
N ARG A 113 18.23 1.94 -11.65
CA ARG A 113 19.64 2.20 -11.39
C ARG A 113 19.80 3.44 -10.52
N THR A 114 20.75 3.38 -9.59
CA THR A 114 21.09 4.49 -8.69
C THR A 114 22.27 5.33 -9.19
N VAL A 115 22.95 4.88 -10.24
CA VAL A 115 24.11 5.52 -10.86
C VAL A 115 23.79 5.81 -12.33
N ASN A 116 24.25 6.96 -12.83
CA ASN A 116 24.01 7.41 -14.20
C ASN A 116 22.53 7.44 -14.58
N ILE A 117 21.72 8.06 -13.70
CA ILE A 117 20.28 8.27 -13.94
C ILE A 117 20.13 9.17 -15.17
N PRO A 118 19.31 8.78 -16.17
CA PRO A 118 19.14 9.58 -17.38
C PRO A 118 18.49 10.94 -17.06
N THR A 119 18.73 11.93 -17.92
CA THR A 119 18.14 13.27 -17.78
C THR A 119 16.64 13.28 -18.11
N THR A 120 16.22 12.42 -19.03
CA THR A 120 14.83 12.18 -19.42
C THR A 120 14.33 10.84 -18.90
N PRO A 121 13.02 10.71 -18.61
CA PRO A 121 12.45 9.43 -18.22
C PRO A 121 12.41 8.47 -19.42
N TYR A 122 12.48 7.16 -19.14
CA TYR A 122 12.23 6.12 -20.13
C TYR A 122 10.76 6.06 -20.51
N GLU A 123 9.89 6.22 -19.51
CA GLU A 123 8.44 6.13 -19.67
C GLU A 123 7.74 7.13 -18.74
N VAL A 124 6.62 7.63 -19.22
CA VAL A 124 5.77 8.58 -18.50
C VAL A 124 4.32 8.11 -18.55
N PHE A 125 3.62 8.28 -17.43
CA PHE A 125 2.25 7.80 -17.25
C PHE A 125 1.37 8.92 -16.71
N PHE A 126 0.15 8.98 -17.20
CA PHE A 126 -0.90 9.83 -16.67
C PHE A 126 -2.23 9.09 -16.59
N GLY A 127 -2.94 9.26 -15.49
CA GLY A 127 -4.23 8.61 -15.29
C GLY A 127 -4.90 8.95 -13.98
N ARG A 128 -6.08 8.37 -13.76
CA ARG A 128 -6.85 8.51 -12.51
C ARG A 128 -6.56 7.36 -11.57
N ASN A 129 -6.29 7.65 -10.31
CA ASN A 129 -6.16 6.63 -9.27
C ASN A 129 -7.53 6.01 -8.98
N VAL A 130 -7.68 4.74 -9.32
CA VAL A 130 -8.91 3.96 -9.14
C VAL A 130 -8.94 3.32 -7.75
N ALA A 131 -7.79 2.79 -7.32
CA ALA A 131 -7.66 2.09 -6.06
C ALA A 131 -6.20 2.05 -5.59
N SER A 132 -6.01 1.89 -4.28
CA SER A 132 -4.70 1.71 -3.67
C SER A 132 -4.63 0.36 -2.97
N GLY A 133 -3.45 -0.27 -2.99
CA GLY A 133 -3.24 -1.53 -2.28
C GLY A 133 -3.17 -1.33 -0.77
N LEU A 134 -2.86 -2.40 -0.03
CA LEU A 134 -2.90 -2.44 1.43
C LEU A 134 -1.59 -2.05 2.12
N ARG A 135 -0.74 -1.25 1.48
CA ARG A 135 0.59 -0.91 2.00
C ARG A 135 0.56 -0.19 3.36
N GLN A 136 -0.53 0.51 3.66
CA GLN A 136 -0.81 1.11 4.97
C GLN A 136 -0.81 0.09 6.12
N LEU A 137 -1.19 -1.18 5.84
CA LEU A 137 -1.15 -2.24 6.84
C LEU A 137 0.28 -2.57 7.29
N LEU A 138 1.27 -2.41 6.42
CA LEU A 138 2.68 -2.60 6.79
C LEU A 138 3.12 -1.61 7.87
N LYS A 139 2.62 -0.37 7.80
CA LYS A 139 2.86 0.65 8.82
C LYS A 139 2.07 0.33 10.08
N LYS A 140 0.78 -0.04 9.96
CA LYS A 140 -0.08 -0.42 11.10
C LYS A 140 0.51 -1.58 11.90
N LEU A 141 0.94 -2.64 11.21
CA LEU A 141 1.39 -3.90 11.79
C LEU A 141 2.91 -3.93 12.06
N SER A 142 3.60 -2.80 11.93
CA SER A 142 5.05 -2.70 12.08
C SER A 142 5.53 -3.28 13.42
N LEU A 143 6.57 -4.12 13.36
CA LEU A 143 7.19 -4.69 14.57
C LEU A 143 7.82 -3.62 15.47
N LYS A 144 8.18 -2.45 14.91
CA LYS A 144 8.76 -1.33 15.68
C LYS A 144 7.79 -0.80 16.74
N THR A 145 6.49 -0.83 16.45
CA THR A 145 5.43 -0.33 17.34
C THR A 145 4.64 -1.44 18.01
N ARG A 146 4.88 -2.71 17.66
CA ARG A 146 4.18 -3.86 18.24
C ARG A 146 4.55 -4.08 19.70
N LYS A 147 3.54 -4.26 20.55
CA LYS A 147 3.68 -4.39 22.00
C LYS A 147 4.50 -5.61 22.42
N PHE A 148 4.14 -6.79 21.91
CA PHE A 148 4.85 -8.03 22.19
C PHE A 148 5.53 -8.53 20.91
N ILE A 149 6.86 -8.67 20.99
CA ILE A 149 7.69 -9.25 19.94
C ILE A 149 8.62 -10.31 20.54
N GLY A 150 8.98 -11.30 19.71
CA GLY A 150 9.99 -12.30 19.96
C GLY A 150 11.17 -12.14 19.00
N ASN A 151 12.22 -12.92 19.20
CA ASN A 151 13.43 -12.84 18.36
C ASN A 151 13.18 -13.25 16.91
N THR A 152 12.20 -14.13 16.68
CA THR A 152 11.82 -14.70 15.37
C THR A 152 10.45 -14.20 14.89
N SER A 153 10.05 -12.98 15.28
CA SER A 153 8.79 -12.38 14.79
C SER A 153 8.81 -12.26 13.26
N MET A 154 7.86 -12.93 12.59
CA MET A 154 7.70 -12.84 11.14
C MET A 154 7.44 -11.39 10.70
N ASP A 155 8.04 -11.00 9.56
CA ASP A 155 7.84 -9.70 8.93
C ASP A 155 6.34 -9.46 8.59
N PRO A 156 5.80 -8.24 8.80
CA PRO A 156 4.40 -7.96 8.51
C PRO A 156 3.98 -8.13 7.05
N GLN A 157 4.85 -7.82 6.08
CA GLN A 157 4.52 -7.98 4.66
C GLN A 157 4.40 -9.45 4.30
N LEU A 158 5.37 -10.27 4.71
CA LEU A 158 5.31 -11.72 4.51
C LEU A 158 4.09 -12.33 5.20
N SER A 159 3.80 -11.91 6.43
CA SER A 159 2.64 -12.40 7.18
C SER A 159 1.31 -12.13 6.46
N LEU A 160 1.13 -10.93 5.90
CA LEU A 160 -0.08 -10.59 5.12
C LEU A 160 -0.12 -11.33 3.78
N LEU A 161 1.02 -11.55 3.13
CA LEU A 161 1.07 -12.36 1.91
C LEU A 161 0.69 -13.83 2.19
N MET A 162 1.17 -14.41 3.28
CA MET A 162 0.78 -15.76 3.71
C MET A 162 -0.72 -15.85 4.03
N ALA A 163 -1.28 -14.84 4.71
CA ALA A 163 -2.72 -14.78 4.97
C ALA A 163 -3.55 -14.66 3.67
N ASN A 164 -3.02 -14.02 2.63
CA ASN A 164 -3.63 -14.04 1.30
C ASN A 164 -3.51 -15.40 0.61
N GLN A 165 -2.35 -16.06 0.69
CA GLN A 165 -2.14 -17.39 0.12
C GLN A 165 -3.03 -18.45 0.77
N ALA A 166 -3.26 -18.34 2.08
CA ALA A 166 -4.22 -19.15 2.82
C ALA A 166 -5.69 -18.73 2.59
N GLN A 167 -5.93 -17.73 1.73
CA GLN A 167 -7.25 -17.22 1.35
C GLN A 167 -8.12 -16.84 2.57
N VAL A 168 -7.49 -16.34 3.64
CA VAL A 168 -8.17 -16.00 4.89
C VAL A 168 -9.27 -14.98 4.62
N ASN A 169 -10.47 -15.27 5.10
CA ASN A 169 -11.66 -14.44 4.98
C ASN A 169 -12.44 -14.43 6.29
N SER A 170 -13.51 -13.62 6.35
CA SER A 170 -14.40 -13.59 7.50
C SER A 170 -15.06 -14.96 7.71
N GLY A 171 -14.93 -15.50 8.93
CA GLY A 171 -15.42 -16.83 9.29
C GLY A 171 -14.38 -17.94 9.15
N SER A 172 -13.20 -17.66 8.57
CA SER A 172 -12.08 -18.60 8.59
C SER A 172 -11.61 -18.86 10.02
N ILE A 173 -11.26 -20.11 10.34
CA ILE A 173 -10.61 -20.50 11.60
C ILE A 173 -9.16 -20.87 11.28
N ILE A 174 -8.21 -20.16 11.87
CA ILE A 174 -6.78 -20.23 11.53
C ILE A 174 -5.98 -20.68 12.74
N LEU A 175 -5.25 -21.78 12.57
CA LEU A 175 -4.25 -22.29 13.51
C LEU A 175 -2.85 -21.95 13.00
N ASP A 176 -2.05 -21.31 13.83
CA ASP A 176 -0.59 -21.26 13.66
C ASP A 176 0.06 -22.22 14.68
N PRO A 177 0.55 -23.40 14.26
CA PRO A 177 1.12 -24.39 15.18
C PRO A 177 2.51 -24.00 15.72
N PHE A 178 3.11 -22.92 15.21
CA PHE A 178 4.41 -22.37 15.64
C PHE A 178 4.30 -20.84 15.79
N VAL A 179 3.36 -20.42 16.62
CA VAL A 179 2.85 -19.04 16.64
C VAL A 179 3.88 -18.00 17.05
N GLY A 180 4.82 -18.39 17.90
CA GLY A 180 5.77 -17.52 18.54
C GLY A 180 5.13 -16.28 19.15
N SER A 181 5.40 -15.12 18.54
CA SER A 181 4.86 -13.82 18.99
C SER A 181 3.55 -13.38 18.31
N GLY A 182 2.98 -14.23 17.44
CA GLY A 182 1.67 -14.05 16.83
C GLY A 182 1.64 -13.19 15.56
N SER A 183 2.75 -13.06 14.82
CA SER A 183 2.76 -12.28 13.56
C SER A 183 1.75 -12.78 12.53
N LEU A 184 1.69 -14.10 12.30
CA LEU A 184 0.74 -14.67 11.33
C LEU A 184 -0.70 -14.56 11.82
N LEU A 185 -0.96 -14.77 13.12
CA LEU A 185 -2.29 -14.60 13.69
C LEU A 185 -2.80 -13.15 13.51
N VAL A 186 -1.96 -12.15 13.77
CA VAL A 186 -2.35 -10.74 13.60
C VAL A 186 -2.71 -10.46 12.14
N ALA A 187 -1.93 -10.97 11.18
CA ALA A 187 -2.21 -10.80 9.76
C ALA A 187 -3.49 -11.53 9.31
N ALA A 188 -3.70 -12.77 9.77
CA ALA A 188 -4.93 -13.52 9.48
C ALA A 188 -6.18 -12.86 10.09
N ALA A 189 -6.09 -12.37 11.33
CA ALA A 189 -7.18 -11.65 11.97
C ALA A 189 -7.49 -10.30 11.28
N GLU A 190 -6.48 -9.60 10.75
CA GLU A 190 -6.67 -8.40 9.93
C GLU A 190 -7.56 -8.69 8.71
N PHE A 191 -7.44 -9.89 8.11
CA PHE A 191 -8.29 -10.35 7.01
C PHE A 191 -9.58 -11.06 7.42
N GLY A 192 -9.93 -11.03 8.71
CA GLY A 192 -11.23 -11.50 9.20
C GLY A 192 -11.24 -12.89 9.81
N GLY A 193 -10.11 -13.61 9.81
CA GLY A 193 -10.02 -14.93 10.42
C GLY A 193 -10.11 -14.88 11.94
N TYR A 194 -10.71 -15.90 12.54
CA TYR A 194 -10.59 -16.23 13.95
C TYR A 194 -9.32 -17.05 14.15
N VAL A 195 -8.51 -16.66 15.13
CA VAL A 195 -7.11 -17.08 15.20
C VAL A 195 -6.75 -17.65 16.56
N PHE A 196 -5.97 -18.70 16.55
CA PHE A 196 -5.35 -19.32 17.72
C PHE A 196 -4.04 -19.99 17.30
N GLY A 197 -3.18 -20.29 18.26
CA GLY A 197 -1.88 -20.84 17.95
C GLY A 197 -1.26 -21.57 19.12
N SER A 198 -0.27 -22.40 18.80
CA SER A 198 0.54 -23.12 19.78
C SER A 198 2.01 -22.83 19.53
N ASP A 199 2.82 -22.95 20.57
CA ASP A 199 4.27 -22.97 20.46
C ASP A 199 4.82 -23.92 21.51
N ILE A 200 5.96 -24.55 21.22
CA ILE A 200 6.64 -25.42 22.17
C ILE A 200 7.38 -24.59 23.24
N ASP A 201 7.79 -23.36 22.91
CA ASP A 201 8.46 -22.45 23.85
C ASP A 201 7.43 -21.72 24.72
N TYR A 202 7.08 -22.36 25.83
CA TYR A 202 6.19 -21.81 26.86
C TYR A 202 6.65 -20.43 27.38
N LEU A 203 7.96 -20.24 27.57
CA LEU A 203 8.48 -18.98 28.10
C LEU A 203 8.28 -17.85 27.10
N MET A 204 8.50 -18.10 25.82
CA MET A 204 8.28 -17.09 24.79
C MET A 204 6.79 -16.78 24.63
N LEU A 205 5.95 -17.80 24.49
CA LEU A 205 4.51 -17.66 24.31
C LEU A 205 3.85 -16.79 25.40
N HIS A 206 4.28 -16.97 26.66
CA HIS A 206 3.78 -16.21 27.81
C HIS A 206 4.60 -14.96 28.17
N GLY A 207 5.48 -14.49 27.27
CA GLY A 207 6.25 -13.26 27.48
C GLY A 207 7.16 -13.30 28.72
N LYS A 208 7.66 -14.49 29.09
CA LYS A 208 8.57 -14.73 30.23
C LYS A 208 10.04 -14.72 29.83
N THR A 209 10.35 -14.63 28.54
CA THR A 209 11.72 -14.48 28.02
C THR A 209 12.25 -13.06 28.21
N LYS A 210 13.57 -12.88 28.08
CA LYS A 210 14.18 -11.53 28.03
C LYS A 210 13.55 -10.72 26.88
N PRO A 211 13.39 -9.40 27.04
CA PRO A 211 12.92 -8.55 25.94
C PRO A 211 13.86 -8.63 24.73
N THR A 212 13.27 -8.66 23.54
CA THR A 212 14.03 -8.61 22.28
C THR A 212 14.56 -7.21 21.97
N ARG A 213 13.91 -6.16 22.49
CA ARG A 213 14.29 -4.77 22.22
C ARG A 213 15.52 -4.39 23.04
N ILE A 214 16.58 -3.92 22.36
CA ILE A 214 17.87 -3.52 22.98
C ILE A 214 17.68 -2.53 24.15
N LYS A 215 16.75 -1.57 24.01
CA LYS A 215 16.50 -0.53 25.02
C LYS A 215 15.61 -0.98 26.19
N GLN A 216 15.17 -2.24 26.21
CA GLN A 216 14.23 -2.75 27.19
C GLN A 216 14.88 -3.82 28.05
N GLN A 217 15.04 -3.54 29.34
CA GLN A 217 15.66 -4.48 30.28
C GLN A 217 14.67 -5.51 30.85
N LYS A 218 13.38 -5.14 30.96
CA LYS A 218 12.31 -6.00 31.47
C LYS A 218 11.05 -5.90 30.61
N ARG A 219 10.34 -7.01 30.42
CA ARG A 219 9.06 -7.04 29.72
C ARG A 219 7.97 -6.39 30.58
N ALA A 220 7.02 -5.71 29.94
CA ALA A 220 5.82 -5.26 30.64
C ALA A 220 4.96 -6.48 31.03
N LYS A 221 4.24 -6.39 32.15
CA LYS A 221 3.45 -7.51 32.69
C LYS A 221 2.33 -7.97 31.75
N ASP A 222 1.91 -7.11 30.82
CA ASP A 222 0.83 -7.36 29.89
C ASP A 222 1.31 -7.64 28.46
N GLU A 223 2.62 -7.86 28.24
CA GLU A 223 3.13 -8.35 26.95
C GLU A 223 2.64 -9.78 26.68
N SER A 224 1.86 -9.94 25.61
CA SER A 224 1.33 -11.23 25.17
C SER A 224 0.80 -11.12 23.74
N ILE A 225 0.51 -12.26 23.11
CA ILE A 225 -0.22 -12.31 21.83
C ILE A 225 -1.57 -11.59 21.97
N LYS A 226 -2.30 -11.86 23.06
CA LYS A 226 -3.58 -11.19 23.37
C LYS A 226 -3.44 -9.66 23.42
N ALA A 227 -2.33 -9.15 23.91
CA ALA A 227 -2.07 -7.70 23.93
C ALA A 227 -1.78 -7.14 22.53
N ASN A 228 -1.12 -7.89 21.65
CA ASN A 228 -1.00 -7.53 20.23
C ASN A 228 -2.38 -7.46 19.58
N MET A 229 -3.23 -8.47 19.81
CA MET A 229 -4.60 -8.49 19.26
C MET A 229 -5.41 -7.28 19.74
N LYS A 230 -5.34 -6.95 21.03
CA LYS A 230 -5.98 -5.74 21.57
C LYS A 230 -5.43 -4.45 20.95
N GLN A 231 -4.10 -4.33 20.81
CA GLN A 231 -3.46 -3.16 20.21
C GLN A 231 -4.00 -2.84 18.81
N TYR A 232 -4.30 -3.87 18.02
CA TYR A 232 -4.78 -3.72 16.64
C TYR A 232 -6.31 -3.76 16.50
N ASN A 233 -7.06 -3.76 17.62
CA ASN A 233 -8.51 -3.93 17.68
C ASN A 233 -9.01 -5.28 17.12
N LEU A 234 -8.21 -6.33 17.24
CA LEU A 234 -8.47 -7.68 16.75
C LEU A 234 -8.78 -8.68 17.88
N GLY A 235 -8.91 -8.21 19.13
CA GLY A 235 -9.15 -9.09 20.29
C GLY A 235 -10.41 -9.97 20.17
N HIS A 236 -11.44 -9.50 19.47
CA HIS A 236 -12.68 -10.25 19.22
C HIS A 236 -12.53 -11.42 18.24
N LYS A 237 -11.37 -11.55 17.58
CA LYS A 237 -11.02 -12.65 16.68
C LYS A 237 -10.03 -13.64 17.29
N TYR A 238 -9.51 -13.37 18.50
CA TYR A 238 -8.60 -14.26 19.20
C TYR A 238 -9.42 -15.27 20.01
N ILE A 239 -9.27 -16.56 19.70
CA ILE A 239 -10.10 -17.63 20.29
C ILE A 239 -9.57 -18.10 21.66
N ASP A 240 -8.34 -17.71 22.01
CA ASP A 240 -7.63 -18.12 23.24
C ASP A 240 -7.72 -17.10 24.40
#